data_AF-D6WMS9-F1
#
_entry.id   AF-D6WMS9-F1
#
_cell.length_a   1.000
_cell.length_b   1.000
_cell.length_c   1.000
_cell.angle_alpha   90.00
_cell.angle_beta   90.00
_cell.angle_gamma   90.00
#
_symmetry.space_group_name_H-M   'P 1'
#
loop_
_entity.id
_entity.type
_entity.pdbx_description
1 polymer ?
#
loop_
_entity_poly.entity_id
_entity_poly.type
_entity_poly.pdbx_seq_one_letter_code
_entity_poly.pdbx_strand_id
1 'polypeptide(L)'
;MWNFQISVFFTLLSILDSSKADTNCTELKEQFASATAEFSSCAIQNSRPVTFCENCVNAYIQIVDSYNGMKEVPDNGTYCIDRFVNLDRLGIVQTSYINSYNLWNNAKCYECFQVVDGKLTPNKSLETIAFNKYYDNFMQCINGTDINDTTLCPTCIDDYLDLNSYYHSISNENEKIGGCMDMVDLINNTRQFWSQKCCKYRRHDEHIFLASAITVLIVTLLFYVIAQFSSVKKTPTIMQQTRFAESLSHNSQS
;
A
#
# COMPACT_ATOMS: atom_id res chain seq x y z
N MET A 1 39.26 52.64 -26.08
CA MET A 1 39.96 52.14 -24.86
C MET A 1 39.18 52.34 -23.55
N TRP A 2 37.86 52.63 -23.57
CA TRP A 2 37.04 52.82 -22.34
C TRP A 2 36.00 51.71 -22.10
N ASN A 3 35.82 50.76 -23.03
CA ASN A 3 34.82 49.68 -22.90
C ASN A 3 35.34 48.43 -22.18
N PHE A 4 36.65 48.29 -21.95
CA PHE A 4 37.22 47.09 -21.32
C PHE A 4 37.27 47.18 -19.78
N GLN A 5 37.29 48.40 -19.22
CA GLN A 5 37.34 48.63 -17.77
C GLN A 5 35.97 48.44 -17.08
N ILE A 6 34.87 48.77 -17.77
CA ILE A 6 33.51 48.65 -17.22
C ILE A 6 33.07 47.18 -17.10
N SER A 7 33.46 46.33 -18.06
CA SER A 7 33.14 44.89 -18.02
C SER A 7 33.83 44.19 -16.86
N VAL A 8 35.07 44.56 -16.53
CA VAL A 8 35.82 43.98 -15.40
C VAL A 8 35.20 44.39 -14.07
N PHE A 9 34.72 45.63 -13.94
CA PHE A 9 34.03 46.11 -12.74
C PHE A 9 32.67 45.42 -12.52
N PHE A 10 31.89 45.15 -13.57
CA PHE A 10 30.63 44.40 -13.45
C PHE A 10 30.83 42.92 -13.12
N THR A 11 31.89 42.28 -13.63
CA THR A 11 32.27 40.92 -13.21
C THR A 11 32.83 40.86 -11.80
N LEU A 12 33.48 41.93 -11.31
CA LEU A 12 33.96 41.99 -9.92
C LEU A 12 32.81 42.18 -8.93
N LEU A 13 31.79 42.98 -9.27
CA LEU A 13 30.62 43.20 -8.41
C LEU A 13 29.77 41.94 -8.26
N SER A 14 29.66 41.13 -9.32
CA SER A 14 28.93 39.84 -9.28
C SER A 14 29.71 38.73 -8.54
N ILE A 15 31.02 38.87 -8.35
CA ILE A 15 31.83 37.96 -7.53
C ILE A 15 31.83 38.37 -6.05
N LEU A 16 31.75 39.67 -5.73
CA LEU A 16 31.68 40.16 -4.35
C LEU A 16 30.34 39.87 -3.66
N ASP A 17 29.25 39.68 -4.40
CA ASP A 17 27.95 39.29 -3.83
C ASP A 17 27.91 37.78 -3.45
N SER A 18 28.87 36.99 -3.97
CA SER A 18 29.00 35.57 -3.61
C SER A 18 29.79 35.32 -2.32
N SER A 19 30.46 36.33 -1.74
CA SER A 19 31.46 36.11 -0.68
C SER A 19 30.99 36.38 0.75
N LYS A 20 29.67 36.50 0.98
CA LYS A 20 29.07 36.35 2.32
C LYS A 20 28.15 35.13 2.33
N ALA A 21 28.70 33.99 1.94
CA ALA A 21 28.11 32.71 2.32
C ALA A 21 28.36 32.57 3.83
N ASP A 22 27.30 32.72 4.65
CA ASP A 22 27.37 32.29 6.04
C ASP A 22 27.65 30.78 6.01
N THR A 23 28.79 30.38 6.58
CA THR A 23 29.35 29.02 6.48
C THR A 23 28.32 27.98 6.93
N ASN A 24 27.43 28.35 7.87
CA ASN A 24 26.41 27.50 8.44
C ASN A 24 25.27 27.13 7.45
N CYS A 25 24.77 28.09 6.65
CA CYS A 25 23.72 27.79 5.66
C CYS A 25 24.25 26.96 4.48
N THR A 26 25.52 27.17 4.12
CA THR A 26 26.16 26.42 3.03
C THR A 26 26.37 24.96 3.42
N GLU A 27 26.80 24.72 4.66
CA GLU A 27 26.95 23.39 5.22
C GLU A 27 25.62 22.62 5.27
N LEU A 28 24.54 23.24 5.76
CA LEU A 28 23.21 22.60 5.80
C LEU A 28 22.70 22.22 4.41
N LYS A 29 22.94 23.06 3.41
CA LYS A 29 22.61 22.76 2.00
C LYS A 29 23.43 21.59 1.47
N GLU A 30 24.73 21.52 1.78
CA GLU A 30 25.60 20.42 1.37
C GLU A 30 25.19 19.09 2.04
N GLN A 31 24.86 19.12 3.33
CA GLN A 31 24.31 17.98 4.05
C GLN A 31 23.00 17.50 3.41
N PHE A 32 22.07 18.41 3.10
CA PHE A 32 20.83 18.07 2.40
C PHE A 32 21.08 17.45 1.02
N ALA A 33 22.02 18.01 0.25
CA ALA A 33 22.38 17.49 -1.07
C ALA A 33 22.98 16.08 -0.99
N SER A 34 23.89 15.86 -0.03
CA SER A 34 24.50 14.55 0.22
C SER A 34 23.45 13.52 0.64
N ALA A 35 22.61 13.85 1.63
CA ALA A 35 21.58 12.96 2.14
C ALA A 35 20.55 12.61 1.06
N THR A 36 20.17 13.58 0.21
CA THR A 36 19.25 13.34 -0.91
C THR A 36 19.84 12.39 -1.95
N ALA A 37 21.13 12.53 -2.26
CA ALA A 37 21.82 11.64 -3.19
C ALA A 37 21.93 10.21 -2.63
N GLU A 38 22.31 10.09 -1.36
CA GLU A 38 22.41 8.81 -0.66
C GLU A 38 21.06 8.11 -0.58
N PHE A 39 20.00 8.81 -0.17
CA PHE A 39 18.65 8.29 -0.10
C PHE A 39 18.14 7.80 -1.46
N SER A 40 18.37 8.59 -2.52
CA SER A 40 17.95 8.22 -3.88
C SER A 40 18.68 6.96 -4.37
N SER A 41 19.99 6.89 -4.14
CA SER A 41 20.80 5.71 -4.47
C SER A 41 20.34 4.48 -3.67
N CYS A 42 20.13 4.64 -2.37
CA CYS A 42 19.65 3.59 -1.48
C CYS A 42 18.28 3.07 -1.90
N ALA A 43 17.34 3.95 -2.25
CA ALA A 43 15.99 3.57 -2.68
C ALA A 43 16.01 2.72 -3.95
N ILE A 44 16.86 3.06 -4.92
CA ILE A 44 17.00 2.30 -6.16
C ILE A 44 17.61 0.93 -5.89
N GLN A 45 18.65 0.86 -5.07
CA GLN A 45 19.34 -0.40 -4.74
C GLN A 45 18.46 -1.38 -3.96
N ASN A 46 17.55 -0.86 -3.12
CA ASN A 46 16.65 -1.64 -2.27
C ASN A 46 15.22 -1.73 -2.83
N SER A 47 15.07 -1.59 -4.16
CA SER A 47 13.78 -1.63 -4.83
C SER A 47 13.27 -3.05 -5.12
N ARG A 48 14.16 -4.06 -5.16
CA ARG A 48 13.82 -5.48 -5.39
C ARG A 48 14.88 -6.43 -4.78
N PRO A 49 14.51 -7.32 -3.83
CA PRO A 49 13.28 -7.27 -3.02
C PRO A 49 13.17 -5.94 -2.29
N VAL A 50 11.95 -5.52 -1.92
CA VAL A 50 11.76 -4.20 -1.31
C VAL A 50 12.24 -4.24 0.15
N THR A 51 13.36 -3.58 0.41
CA THR A 51 13.98 -3.40 1.75
C THR A 51 14.31 -1.92 1.98
N PHE A 52 13.55 -1.05 1.31
CA PHE A 52 13.78 0.38 1.21
C PHE A 52 13.63 1.07 2.56
N CYS A 53 12.59 0.74 3.33
CA CYS A 53 12.34 1.42 4.60
C CYS A 53 13.47 1.14 5.59
N GLU A 54 13.80 -0.14 5.79
CA GLU A 54 14.83 -0.57 6.74
C GLU A 54 16.23 -0.05 6.38
N ASN A 55 16.61 -0.11 5.10
CA ASN A 55 17.98 0.23 4.69
C ASN A 55 18.20 1.74 4.48
N CYS A 56 17.15 2.52 4.18
CA CYS A 56 17.29 3.93 3.81
C CYS A 56 16.82 4.92 4.89
N VAL A 57 16.45 4.43 6.09
CA VAL A 57 15.95 5.26 7.19
C VAL A 57 16.93 6.35 7.63
N ASN A 58 18.22 6.04 7.72
CA ASN A 58 19.23 7.01 8.17
C ASN A 58 19.36 8.17 7.19
N ALA A 59 19.43 7.87 5.89
CA ALA A 59 19.49 8.90 4.85
C ALA A 59 18.21 9.75 4.84
N TYR A 60 17.04 9.13 5.05
CA TYR A 60 15.79 9.88 5.18
C TYR A 60 15.77 10.83 6.40
N ILE A 61 16.22 10.36 7.57
CA ILE A 61 16.32 11.20 8.77
C ILE A 61 17.24 12.40 8.51
N GLN A 62 18.40 12.18 7.86
CA GLN A 62 19.31 13.27 7.52
C GLN A 62 18.70 14.29 6.55
N ILE A 63 17.87 13.86 5.59
CA ILE A 63 17.11 14.79 4.72
C ILE A 63 16.18 15.66 5.56
N VAL A 64 15.44 15.06 6.48
CA VAL A 64 14.49 15.78 7.35
C VAL A 64 15.22 16.76 8.26
N ASP A 65 16.30 16.31 8.90
CA ASP A 65 17.09 17.12 9.83
C ASP A 65 17.78 18.30 9.13
N SER A 66 18.44 18.06 7.99
CA SER A 66 19.11 19.13 7.23
C SER A 66 18.11 20.13 6.66
N TYR A 67 16.96 19.67 6.16
CA TYR A 67 15.92 20.55 5.64
C TYR A 67 15.24 21.39 6.74
N ASN A 68 14.93 20.79 7.89
CA ASN A 68 14.39 21.52 9.04
C ASN A 68 15.43 22.47 9.65
N GLY A 69 16.70 22.05 9.70
CA GLY A 69 17.81 22.92 10.10
C GLY A 69 17.87 24.19 9.24
N MET A 70 17.74 24.07 7.92
CA MET A 70 17.67 25.25 7.04
C MET A 70 16.47 26.16 7.35
N LYS A 71 15.33 25.60 7.78
CA LYS A 71 14.14 26.39 8.16
C LYS A 71 14.27 27.09 9.50
N GLU A 72 15.05 26.54 10.42
CA GLU A 72 15.16 27.02 11.79
C GLU A 72 16.34 27.97 12.01
N VAL A 73 17.42 27.83 11.23
CA VAL A 73 18.62 28.67 11.38
C VAL A 73 18.39 30.06 10.75
N PRO A 74 18.53 31.15 11.54
CA PRO A 74 18.40 32.51 11.03
C PRO A 74 19.62 32.92 10.20
N ASP A 75 19.40 33.63 9.09
CA ASP A 75 20.42 34.21 8.20
C ASP A 75 20.03 35.65 7.83
N ASN A 76 20.86 36.62 8.24
CA ASN A 76 20.74 38.05 7.90
C ASN A 76 19.31 38.64 7.94
N GLY A 77 18.53 38.31 8.98
CA GLY A 77 17.16 38.81 9.18
C GLY A 77 16.04 37.95 8.55
N THR A 78 16.41 36.86 7.88
CA THR A 78 15.52 35.80 7.36
C THR A 78 15.98 34.43 7.85
N TYR A 79 15.61 33.33 7.19
CA TYR A 79 16.08 31.97 7.48
C TYR A 79 16.96 31.44 6.34
N CYS A 80 17.88 30.50 6.64
CA CYS A 80 18.74 29.89 5.61
C CYS A 80 17.93 29.30 4.44
N ILE A 81 16.75 28.73 4.71
CA ILE A 81 15.90 28.11 3.70
C ILE A 81 15.49 29.12 2.61
N ASP A 82 15.22 30.38 2.98
CA ASP A 82 14.73 31.43 2.06
C ASP A 82 15.76 31.77 0.97
N ARG A 83 17.05 31.46 1.21
CA ARG A 83 18.12 31.59 0.23
C ARG A 83 18.09 30.50 -0.85
N PHE A 84 17.39 29.39 -0.63
CA PHE A 84 17.43 28.23 -1.52
C PHE A 84 16.05 27.80 -2.04
N VAL A 85 14.96 28.27 -1.43
CA VAL A 85 13.60 28.07 -1.92
C VAL A 85 13.06 29.35 -2.54
N ASN A 86 12.15 29.22 -3.51
CA ASN A 86 11.45 30.34 -4.16
C ASN A 86 12.32 31.34 -4.96
N LEU A 87 13.61 31.05 -5.18
CA LEU A 87 14.45 31.86 -6.08
C LEU A 87 14.19 31.61 -7.57
N ASP A 88 13.70 30.42 -7.89
CA ASP A 88 13.43 29.99 -9.26
C ASP A 88 12.10 29.21 -9.33
N ARG A 89 11.54 29.08 -10.55
CA ARG A 89 10.27 28.37 -10.77
C ARG A 89 10.36 26.86 -10.56
N LEU A 90 11.57 26.30 -10.51
CA LEU A 90 11.82 24.86 -10.40
C LEU A 90 11.82 24.42 -8.92
N GLY A 91 12.28 25.28 -8.02
CA GLY A 91 12.29 25.05 -6.57
C GLY A 91 13.00 23.76 -6.19
N ILE A 92 14.21 23.52 -6.72
CA ILE A 92 14.90 22.21 -6.64
C ILE A 92 14.94 21.68 -5.20
N VAL A 93 15.34 22.49 -4.23
CA VAL A 93 15.47 22.06 -2.82
C VAL A 93 14.12 21.61 -2.25
N GLN A 94 13.07 22.39 -2.47
CA GLN A 94 11.73 22.05 -2.00
C GLN A 94 11.17 20.81 -2.72
N THR A 95 11.33 20.74 -4.03
CA THR A 95 10.87 19.61 -4.84
C THR A 95 11.58 18.32 -4.44
N SER A 96 12.90 18.35 -4.23
CA SER A 96 13.67 17.20 -3.75
C SER A 96 13.19 16.72 -2.38
N TYR A 97 12.96 17.63 -1.44
CA TYR A 97 12.42 17.27 -0.12
C TYR A 97 11.03 16.63 -0.24
N ILE A 98 10.12 17.23 -1.02
CA ILE A 98 8.76 16.71 -1.23
C ILE A 98 8.80 15.32 -1.88
N ASN A 99 9.68 15.10 -2.85
CA ASN A 99 9.81 13.79 -3.49
C ASN A 99 10.27 12.71 -2.50
N SER A 100 11.30 13.02 -1.69
CA SER A 100 11.78 12.09 -0.65
C SER A 100 10.71 11.82 0.41
N TYR A 101 10.01 12.87 0.86
CA TYR A 101 8.89 12.78 1.78
C TYR A 101 7.77 11.91 1.21
N ASN A 102 7.34 12.16 -0.03
CA ASN A 102 6.27 11.39 -0.67
C ASN A 102 6.67 9.92 -0.85
N LEU A 103 7.90 9.65 -1.26
CA LEU A 103 8.38 8.26 -1.41
C LEU A 103 8.33 7.51 -0.07
N TRP A 104 8.82 8.13 1.00
CA TRP A 104 8.78 7.56 2.36
C TRP A 104 7.35 7.30 2.86
N ASN A 105 6.45 8.26 2.68
CA ASN A 105 5.06 8.16 3.16
C ASN A 105 4.20 7.22 2.31
N ASN A 106 4.41 7.18 0.99
CA ASN A 106 3.71 6.24 0.11
C ASN A 106 4.08 4.80 0.44
N ALA A 107 5.33 4.55 0.82
CA ALA A 107 5.79 3.26 1.33
C ALA A 107 5.39 3.00 2.81
N LYS A 108 4.73 3.98 3.46
CA LYS A 108 4.38 3.97 4.88
C LYS A 108 5.54 3.56 5.79
N CYS A 109 6.76 3.99 5.45
CA CYS A 109 7.94 3.56 6.19
C CYS A 109 7.91 4.01 7.66
N TYR A 110 7.13 5.03 8.01
CA TYR A 110 6.93 5.42 9.41
C TYR A 110 6.29 4.32 10.29
N GLU A 111 5.53 3.38 9.72
CA GLU A 111 4.95 2.24 10.47
C GLU A 111 6.02 1.19 10.85
N CYS A 112 7.15 1.17 10.15
CA CYS A 112 8.26 0.25 10.41
C CYS A 112 9.06 0.62 11.68
N PHE A 113 8.96 1.86 12.17
CA PHE A 113 9.88 2.43 13.15
C PHE A 113 9.18 3.06 14.35
N GLN A 114 9.96 3.31 15.41
CA GLN A 114 9.50 4.04 16.60
C GLN A 114 9.55 5.54 16.35
N VAL A 115 8.49 6.23 16.79
CA VAL A 115 8.43 7.69 16.86
C VAL A 115 8.53 8.10 18.33
N VAL A 116 9.63 8.76 18.69
CA VAL A 116 9.90 9.24 20.05
C VAL A 116 9.83 10.76 20.04
N ASP A 117 8.99 11.34 20.90
CA ASP A 117 8.78 12.80 20.99
C ASP A 117 8.43 13.46 19.63
N GLY A 118 7.67 12.75 18.79
CA GLY A 118 7.29 13.23 17.45
C GLY A 118 8.41 13.15 16.41
N LYS A 119 9.58 12.61 16.76
CA LYS A 119 10.70 12.39 15.83
C LYS A 119 10.84 10.92 15.46
N LEU A 120 11.06 10.69 14.17
CA LEU A 120 11.37 9.36 13.64
C LEU A 120 12.73 8.90 14.15
N THR A 121 12.82 7.66 14.62
CA THR A 121 14.08 7.02 14.99
C THR A 121 14.41 5.88 14.03
N PRO A 122 15.67 5.47 13.88
CA PRO A 122 16.03 4.29 13.09
C PRO A 122 15.68 2.97 13.79
N ASN A 123 15.11 3.01 15.00
CA ASN A 123 14.75 1.81 15.76
C ASN A 123 13.43 1.24 15.27
N LYS A 124 13.41 -0.07 15.01
CA LYS A 124 12.21 -0.79 14.54
C LYS A 124 11.08 -0.73 15.57
N SER A 125 9.84 -0.61 15.10
CA SER A 125 8.64 -0.70 15.94
C SER A 125 8.49 -2.11 16.52
N LEU A 126 7.67 -2.26 17.58
CA LEU A 126 7.42 -3.56 18.20
C LEU A 126 6.78 -4.52 17.20
N GLU A 127 5.91 -3.98 16.35
CA GLU A 127 5.22 -4.67 15.28
C GLU A 127 6.21 -5.22 14.25
N THR A 128 7.18 -4.40 13.84
CA THR A 128 8.24 -4.82 12.91
C THR A 128 9.13 -5.91 13.49
N ILE A 129 9.51 -5.78 14.75
CA ILE A 129 10.34 -6.79 15.42
C ILE A 129 9.58 -8.12 15.49
N ALA A 130 8.31 -8.10 15.86
CA ALA A 130 7.47 -9.29 15.92
C ALA A 130 7.24 -9.90 14.53
N PHE A 131 6.94 -9.09 13.51
CA PHE A 131 6.80 -9.56 12.13
C PHE A 131 8.06 -10.27 11.64
N ASN A 132 9.22 -9.64 11.80
CA ASN A 132 10.50 -10.21 11.39
C ASN A 132 10.79 -11.53 12.12
N LYS A 133 10.42 -11.65 13.39
CA LYS A 133 10.55 -12.92 14.13
C LYS A 133 9.70 -14.04 13.52
N TYR A 134 8.43 -13.79 13.20
CA TYR A 134 7.59 -14.80 12.56
C TYR A 134 8.11 -15.17 11.17
N TYR A 135 8.61 -14.18 10.42
CA TYR A 135 9.21 -14.41 9.12
C TYR A 135 10.48 -15.26 9.21
N ASP A 136 11.36 -14.98 10.17
CA ASP A 136 12.60 -15.73 10.41
C ASP A 136 12.30 -17.18 10.80
N ASN A 137 11.29 -17.42 11.65
CA ASN A 137 10.86 -18.77 11.99
C ASN A 137 10.40 -19.56 10.76
N PHE A 138 9.56 -18.93 9.92
CA PHE A 138 9.10 -19.53 8.67
C PHE A 138 10.27 -19.84 7.71
N MET A 139 11.20 -18.91 7.54
CA MET A 139 12.39 -19.12 6.70
C MET A 139 13.32 -20.20 7.27
N GLN A 140 13.44 -20.28 8.60
CA GLN A 140 14.19 -21.34 9.26
C GLN A 140 13.54 -22.71 9.01
N CYS A 141 12.21 -22.81 9.04
CA CYS A 141 11.53 -24.06 8.69
C CYS A 141 11.79 -24.47 7.24
N ILE A 142 11.66 -23.53 6.29
CA ILE A 142 11.93 -23.78 4.86
C ILE A 142 13.37 -24.24 4.64
N ASN A 143 14.34 -23.55 5.24
CA ASN A 143 15.76 -23.84 5.01
C ASN A 143 16.24 -25.08 5.77
N GLY A 144 15.56 -25.46 6.85
CA GLY A 144 15.89 -26.62 7.68
C GLY A 144 15.27 -27.94 7.23
N THR A 145 14.31 -27.93 6.30
CA THR A 145 13.70 -29.15 5.79
C THR A 145 14.51 -29.72 4.62
N ASP A 146 15.09 -30.92 4.81
CA ASP A 146 15.71 -31.66 3.71
C ASP A 146 14.66 -31.94 2.62
N ILE A 147 14.98 -31.48 1.41
CA ILE A 147 14.03 -31.07 0.39
C ILE A 147 13.32 -32.26 -0.24
N ASN A 148 12.05 -32.46 0.13
CA ASN A 148 11.03 -32.97 -0.77
C ASN A 148 9.82 -32.04 -0.69
N ASP A 149 9.29 -31.62 -1.84
CA ASP A 149 8.10 -30.75 -1.92
C ASP A 149 6.89 -31.35 -1.16
N THR A 150 6.87 -32.68 -0.94
CA THR A 150 5.85 -33.40 -0.18
C THR A 150 5.92 -33.21 1.35
N THR A 151 7.09 -32.94 1.92
CA THR A 151 7.28 -32.82 3.38
C THR A 151 7.35 -31.37 3.85
N LEU A 152 7.72 -30.43 2.97
CA LEU A 152 7.82 -29.00 3.29
C LEU A 152 6.51 -28.43 3.86
N CYS A 153 5.43 -28.56 3.09
CA CYS A 153 4.15 -27.95 3.41
C CYS A 153 3.52 -28.43 4.74
N PRO A 154 3.40 -29.74 5.02
CA PRO A 154 2.85 -30.18 6.31
C PRO A 154 3.77 -29.85 7.49
N THR A 155 5.07 -29.64 7.27
CA THR A 155 6.02 -29.29 8.34
C THR A 155 5.96 -27.81 8.69
N CYS A 156 5.90 -26.93 7.68
CA CYS A 156 6.00 -25.47 7.88
C CYS A 156 4.65 -24.74 7.83
N ILE A 157 3.53 -25.47 7.80
CA ILE A 157 2.20 -24.84 7.71
C ILE A 157 1.89 -23.98 8.92
N ASP A 158 2.30 -24.41 10.12
CA ASP A 158 2.03 -23.66 11.34
C ASP A 158 2.82 -22.35 11.37
N ASP A 159 4.12 -22.37 11.02
CA ASP A 159 4.92 -21.14 10.91
C ASP A 159 4.37 -20.17 9.85
N TYR A 160 3.90 -20.70 8.71
CA TYR A 160 3.25 -19.90 7.68
C TYR A 160 1.94 -19.26 8.19
N LEU A 161 1.11 -20.04 8.89
CA LEU A 161 -0.16 -19.57 9.43
C LEU A 161 0.05 -18.52 10.52
N ASP A 162 1.05 -18.71 11.38
CA ASP A 162 1.42 -17.75 12.42
C ASP A 162 1.89 -16.43 11.82
N LEU A 163 2.79 -16.48 10.83
CA LEU A 163 3.23 -15.29 10.09
C LEU A 163 2.06 -14.58 9.41
N ASN A 164 1.22 -15.33 8.69
CA ASN A 164 0.10 -14.75 7.95
C ASN A 164 -0.96 -14.17 8.89
N SER A 165 -1.27 -14.85 10.00
CA SER A 165 -2.18 -14.39 11.04
C SER A 165 -1.66 -13.13 11.72
N TYR A 166 -0.37 -13.10 12.05
CA TYR A 166 0.26 -11.92 12.65
C TYR A 166 0.17 -10.72 11.70
N TYR A 167 0.55 -10.90 10.43
CA TYR A 167 0.41 -9.85 9.41
C TYR A 167 -1.04 -9.34 9.32
N HIS A 168 -2.02 -10.24 9.33
CA HIS A 168 -3.44 -9.85 9.32
C HIS A 168 -3.83 -9.05 10.57
N SER A 169 -3.30 -9.39 11.75
CA SER A 169 -3.63 -8.69 12.99
C SER A 169 -3.10 -7.25 13.04
N ILE A 170 -1.99 -6.96 12.34
CA ILE A 170 -1.42 -5.61 12.21
C ILE A 170 -1.86 -4.90 10.93
N SER A 171 -2.46 -5.61 9.97
CA SER A 171 -2.99 -5.00 8.75
C SER A 171 -4.39 -4.45 8.99
N ASN A 172 -4.56 -3.12 8.94
CA ASN A 172 -5.88 -2.50 9.03
C ASN A 172 -6.75 -2.91 7.83
N GLU A 173 -7.69 -3.85 8.03
CA GLU A 173 -8.62 -4.31 6.98
C GLU A 173 -9.49 -3.17 6.41
N ASN A 174 -9.63 -2.04 7.13
CA ASN A 174 -10.45 -0.90 6.73
C ASN A 174 -9.69 0.23 6.00
N GLU A 175 -8.36 0.19 5.94
CA GLU A 175 -7.54 1.25 5.31
C GLU A 175 -6.56 0.73 4.26
N LYS A 176 -6.94 -0.26 3.44
CA LYS A 176 -6.25 -0.70 2.20
C LYS A 176 -4.73 -1.01 2.24
N ILE A 177 -3.97 -0.76 3.31
CA ILE A 177 -2.50 -0.93 3.36
C ILE A 177 -2.08 -1.27 4.80
N GLY A 178 -1.69 -2.52 5.02
CA GLY A 178 -1.19 -3.04 6.28
C GLY A 178 0.34 -3.11 6.30
N GLY A 179 0.96 -2.43 7.27
CA GLY A 179 2.41 -2.41 7.47
C GLY A 179 3.16 -1.56 6.44
N CYS A 180 4.40 -1.24 6.77
CA CYS A 180 5.34 -0.63 5.82
C CYS A 180 5.61 -1.53 4.61
N MET A 181 6.00 -0.92 3.50
CA MET A 181 6.13 -1.61 2.21
C MET A 181 7.10 -2.79 2.24
N ASP A 182 8.15 -2.74 3.07
CA ASP A 182 9.08 -3.85 3.26
C ASP A 182 8.37 -5.12 3.75
N MET A 183 7.45 -5.00 4.73
CA MET A 183 6.64 -6.14 5.20
C MET A 183 5.64 -6.62 4.15
N VAL A 184 5.02 -5.68 3.44
CA VAL A 184 4.04 -5.97 2.39
C VAL A 184 4.69 -6.79 1.28
N ASP A 185 5.90 -6.41 0.85
CA ASP A 185 6.64 -7.16 -0.16
C ASP A 185 7.03 -8.54 0.35
N LEU A 186 7.55 -8.64 1.58
CA LEU A 186 7.90 -9.93 2.19
C LEU A 186 6.71 -10.89 2.27
N ILE A 187 5.56 -10.44 2.78
CA ILE A 187 4.37 -11.32 2.90
C ILE A 187 3.81 -11.69 1.53
N ASN A 188 3.87 -10.80 0.54
CA ASN A 188 3.40 -11.09 -0.81
C ASN A 188 4.29 -12.14 -1.49
N ASN A 189 5.61 -12.00 -1.39
CA ASN A 189 6.55 -13.00 -1.88
C ASN A 189 6.38 -14.34 -1.17
N THR A 190 6.21 -14.33 0.16
CA THR A 190 5.93 -15.53 0.96
C THR A 190 4.63 -16.22 0.54
N ARG A 191 3.53 -15.47 0.37
CA ARG A 191 2.25 -16.01 -0.12
C ARG A 191 2.37 -16.58 -1.52
N GLN A 192 3.12 -15.92 -2.40
CA GLN A 192 3.38 -16.43 -3.75
C GLN A 192 4.15 -17.76 -3.68
N PHE A 193 5.26 -17.82 -2.94
CA PHE A 193 6.03 -19.03 -2.72
C PHE A 193 5.16 -20.16 -2.17
N TRP A 194 4.41 -19.89 -1.10
CA TRP A 194 3.52 -20.86 -0.45
C TRP A 194 2.43 -21.35 -1.40
N SER A 195 1.81 -20.46 -2.18
CA SER A 195 0.78 -20.85 -3.15
C SER A 195 1.31 -21.78 -4.24
N GLN A 196 2.54 -21.55 -4.71
CA GLN A 196 3.15 -22.36 -5.76
C GLN A 196 3.57 -23.74 -5.24
N LYS A 197 4.11 -23.82 -4.03
CA LYS A 197 4.62 -25.06 -3.44
C LYS A 197 3.59 -25.87 -2.66
N CYS A 198 2.63 -25.19 -2.03
CA CYS A 198 1.73 -25.76 -1.02
C CYS A 198 0.24 -25.58 -1.33
N CYS A 199 -0.13 -25.40 -2.61
CA CYS A 199 -1.52 -25.17 -3.06
C CYS A 199 -2.54 -26.18 -2.50
N LYS A 200 -2.15 -27.46 -2.32
CA LYS A 200 -3.03 -28.53 -1.83
C LYS A 200 -3.47 -28.36 -0.37
N TYR A 201 -2.75 -27.53 0.40
CA TYR A 201 -3.00 -27.33 1.82
C TYR A 201 -3.83 -26.06 2.10
N ARG A 202 -4.49 -25.50 1.07
CA ARG A 202 -5.40 -24.39 1.24
C ARG A 202 -6.60 -24.84 2.07
N ARG A 203 -6.71 -24.33 3.30
CA ARG A 203 -7.78 -24.67 4.25
C ARG A 203 -9.10 -24.02 3.80
N HIS A 204 -9.84 -24.71 2.94
CA HIS A 204 -11.27 -24.45 2.72
C HIS A 204 -12.06 -25.69 3.05
N ASP A 205 -13.07 -25.53 3.89
CA ASP A 205 -14.02 -26.59 4.18
C ASP A 205 -14.99 -26.71 2.99
N GLU A 206 -14.59 -27.51 2.01
CA GLU A 206 -15.40 -27.77 0.82
C GLU A 206 -16.72 -28.48 1.16
N HIS A 207 -16.79 -29.16 2.31
CA HIS A 207 -17.98 -29.89 2.73
C HIS A 207 -19.13 -28.95 3.09
N ILE A 208 -18.84 -27.84 3.77
CA ILE A 208 -19.85 -26.82 4.11
C ILE A 208 -20.41 -26.19 2.84
N PHE A 209 -19.52 -25.83 1.90
CA PHE A 209 -19.93 -25.28 0.61
C PHE A 209 -20.82 -26.26 -0.16
N LEU A 210 -20.37 -27.51 -0.31
CA LEU A 210 -21.10 -28.55 -1.02
C LEU A 210 -22.47 -28.85 -0.38
N ALA A 211 -22.53 -28.95 0.95
CA ALA A 211 -23.77 -29.17 1.70
C ALA A 211 -24.75 -28.01 1.50
N SER A 212 -24.26 -26.77 1.53
CA SER A 212 -25.11 -25.59 1.30
C SER A 212 -25.68 -25.56 -0.13
N ALA A 213 -24.86 -25.87 -1.14
CA ALA A 213 -25.27 -25.91 -2.54
C ALA A 213 -26.34 -26.99 -2.80
N ILE A 214 -26.14 -28.19 -2.24
CA ILE A 214 -27.11 -29.29 -2.33
C ILE A 214 -28.42 -28.90 -1.66
N THR A 215 -28.36 -28.26 -0.49
CA THR A 215 -29.56 -27.83 0.25
C THR A 215 -30.38 -26.83 -0.56
N VAL A 216 -29.73 -25.80 -1.14
CA VAL A 216 -30.41 -24.81 -2.00
C VAL A 216 -31.06 -25.47 -3.22
N LEU A 217 -30.38 -26.44 -3.84
CA LEU A 217 -30.90 -27.18 -4.98
C LEU A 217 -32.15 -28.00 -4.62
N ILE A 218 -32.11 -28.73 -3.50
CA ILE A 218 -33.24 -29.52 -3.00
C ILE A 218 -34.43 -28.60 -2.68
N VAL A 219 -34.20 -27.49 -1.98
CA VAL A 219 -35.26 -26.52 -1.64
C VAL A 219 -35.92 -25.97 -2.90
N THR A 220 -35.12 -25.65 -3.93
CA THR A 220 -35.62 -25.16 -5.21
C THR A 220 -36.48 -26.21 -5.92
N LEU A 221 -36.04 -27.47 -5.96
CA LEU A 221 -36.81 -28.57 -6.55
C LEU A 221 -38.12 -28.81 -5.79
N LEU A 222 -38.07 -28.85 -4.46
CA LEU A 222 -39.25 -29.02 -3.62
C LEU A 222 -40.26 -27.88 -3.83
N PHE A 223 -39.80 -26.64 -3.94
CA PHE A 223 -40.65 -25.50 -4.25
C PHE A 223 -41.43 -25.70 -5.56
N TYR A 224 -40.75 -26.09 -6.64
CA TYR A 224 -41.41 -26.32 -7.94
C TYR A 224 -42.38 -27.50 -7.90
N VAL A 225 -42.03 -28.59 -7.20
CA VAL A 225 -42.92 -29.74 -7.03
C VAL A 225 -44.18 -29.35 -6.24
N ILE A 226 -44.02 -28.65 -5.11
CA ILE A 226 -45.13 -28.17 -4.30
C ILE A 226 -46.00 -27.19 -5.11
N ALA A 227 -45.39 -26.29 -5.88
CA ALA A 227 -46.12 -25.36 -6.74
C ALA A 227 -46.95 -26.11 -7.81
N GLN A 228 -46.42 -27.18 -8.39
CA GLN A 228 -47.14 -28.00 -9.37
C GLN A 228 -48.33 -28.74 -8.73
N PHE A 229 -48.17 -29.30 -7.53
CA PHE A 229 -49.26 -29.97 -6.81
C PHE A 229 -50.30 -28.98 -6.25
N SER A 230 -49.85 -27.80 -5.81
CA SER A 230 -50.71 -26.76 -5.24
C SER A 230 -51.42 -25.93 -6.32
N SER A 231 -50.94 -25.97 -7.56
CA SER A 231 -51.66 -25.48 -8.74
C SER A 231 -52.77 -26.47 -9.08
N VAL A 232 -53.78 -26.53 -8.22
CA VAL A 232 -55.07 -27.12 -8.54
C VAL A 232 -55.52 -26.46 -9.83
N LYS A 233 -55.72 -27.27 -10.88
CA LYS A 233 -56.30 -26.83 -12.15
C LYS A 233 -57.61 -26.12 -11.82
N LYS A 234 -57.60 -24.78 -11.78
CA LYS A 234 -58.81 -23.98 -11.85
C LYS A 234 -59.36 -24.25 -13.24
N THR A 235 -60.23 -25.26 -13.37
CA THR A 235 -61.09 -25.38 -14.54
C THR A 235 -61.77 -24.03 -14.67
N PRO A 236 -61.62 -23.32 -15.80
CA PRO A 236 -62.29 -22.04 -15.98
C PRO A 236 -63.78 -22.32 -15.77
N THR A 237 -64.39 -21.68 -14.77
CA THR A 237 -65.85 -21.62 -14.69
C THR A 237 -66.30 -20.94 -15.98
N ILE A 238 -66.77 -21.73 -16.94
CA ILE A 238 -67.39 -21.23 -18.15
C ILE A 238 -68.59 -20.44 -17.67
N MET A 239 -68.47 -19.11 -17.64
CA MET A 239 -69.63 -18.24 -17.49
C MET A 239 -70.48 -18.51 -18.73
N GLN A 240 -71.59 -19.22 -18.55
CA GLN A 240 -72.53 -19.48 -19.62
C GLN A 240 -73.02 -18.11 -20.12
N GLN A 241 -72.59 -17.70 -21.31
CA GLN A 241 -72.99 -16.43 -21.92
C GLN A 241 -74.50 -16.48 -22.22
N THR A 242 -75.31 -15.90 -21.35
CA THR A 242 -76.75 -15.65 -21.56
C THR A 242 -77.03 -14.86 -22.85
N ARG A 243 -76.04 -14.11 -23.36
CA ARG A 243 -76.13 -13.35 -24.62
C ARG A 243 -76.40 -14.20 -25.87
N PHE A 244 -76.04 -15.49 -25.90
CA PHE A 244 -76.34 -16.36 -27.05
C PHE A 244 -77.81 -16.81 -27.10
N ALA A 245 -78.48 -16.92 -25.95
CA ALA A 245 -79.91 -17.24 -25.91
C ALA A 245 -80.76 -16.02 -26.34
N GLU A 246 -80.30 -14.82 -26.00
CA GLU A 246 -80.99 -13.56 -26.30
C GLU A 246 -80.90 -13.15 -27.78
N SER A 247 -79.82 -13.51 -28.48
CA SER A 247 -79.71 -13.27 -29.94
C SER A 247 -80.55 -14.24 -30.77
N LEU A 248 -80.85 -15.43 -30.25
CA LEU A 248 -81.69 -16.42 -30.92
C LEU A 248 -83.19 -16.07 -30.81
N SER A 249 -83.63 -15.44 -29.71
CA SER A 249 -85.03 -14.97 -29.60
C SER A 249 -85.31 -13.76 -30.49
N HIS A 250 -84.36 -12.83 -30.61
CA HIS A 250 -84.53 -11.62 -31.42
C HIS A 250 -84.52 -11.89 -32.94
N ASN A 251 -83.91 -12.99 -33.40
CA ASN A 251 -83.91 -13.39 -34.82
C ASN A 251 -85.13 -14.23 -35.22
N SER A 252 -86.09 -14.46 -34.31
CA SER A 252 -87.31 -15.23 -34.57
C SER A 252 -88.56 -14.35 -34.81
N GLN A 253 -88.41 -13.02 -34.84
CA GLN A 253 -89.51 -12.05 -34.99
C GLN A 253 -89.36 -11.09 -36.19
N SER A 254 -88.55 -11.45 -37.20
CA SER A 254 -88.43 -10.69 -38.46
C SER A 254 -88.69 -11.58 -39.67
#